data_AF-A0A969JYI3-F1
#
_entry.id   AF-A0A969JYI3-F1
#
_cell.length_a   1.000
_cell.length_b   1.000
_cell.length_c   1.000
_cell.angle_alpha   90.00
_cell.angle_beta   90.00
_cell.angle_gamma   90.00
#
_symmetry.space_group_name_H-M   'P 1'
#
loop_
_entity.id
_entity.type
_entity.pdbx_description
1 polymer ?
#
loop_
_entity_poly.entity_id
_entity_poly.type
_entity_poly.pdbx_seq_one_letter_code
_entity_poly.pdbx_strand_id
1 'polypeptide(L)'
;MRASLGRMGALVAKELRQLRRDRVTFAMIIGIPAIQLILFGFAINFDVRHLPAAVADLANTSASRELVQDLSQTQVLVIIDQVATAEALEQLLYAGKIRVGIFVPDDFERRRLDPSRPLAQLFVDGTDPVLQGIANRLSTISQGSTSVTARSAPAIAVRNYFNPEAARRSTPYPGSSA
;
A
#
# COMPACT_ATOMS: atom_id res chain seq x y z
N MET A 1 49.42 -12.74 2.34
CA MET A 1 47.98 -12.49 2.57
C MET A 1 47.33 -13.34 3.66
N ARG A 2 47.73 -14.58 3.96
CA ARG A 2 47.05 -15.43 4.98
C ARG A 2 47.29 -15.02 6.45
N ALA A 3 48.39 -14.33 6.74
CA ALA A 3 48.74 -13.91 8.10
C ALA A 3 47.98 -12.67 8.62
N SER A 4 47.42 -11.84 7.72
CA SER A 4 46.65 -10.64 8.11
C SER A 4 45.23 -10.98 8.58
N LEU A 5 44.59 -11.97 7.97
CA LEU A 5 43.23 -12.41 8.33
C LEU A 5 43.18 -12.97 9.77
N GLY A 6 44.19 -13.74 10.18
CA GLY A 6 44.28 -14.26 11.55
C GLY A 6 44.45 -13.16 12.61
N ARG A 7 45.18 -12.09 12.28
CA ARG A 7 45.37 -10.93 13.16
C ARG A 7 44.11 -10.07 13.27
N MET A 8 43.40 -9.87 12.15
CA MET A 8 42.10 -9.18 12.16
C MET A 8 41.07 -9.94 13.01
N GLY A 9 40.98 -11.27 12.86
CA GLY A 9 40.10 -12.09 13.69
C GLY A 9 40.43 -12.02 15.18
N ALA A 10 41.72 -12.01 15.53
CA ALA A 10 42.16 -11.87 16.91
C ALA A 10 41.83 -10.48 17.50
N LEU A 11 41.94 -9.42 16.70
CA LEU A 11 41.58 -8.06 17.10
C LEU A 11 40.06 -7.94 17.29
N VAL A 12 39.27 -8.43 16.34
CA VAL A 12 37.80 -8.46 16.43
C VAL A 12 37.35 -9.25 17.67
N ALA A 13 37.94 -10.42 17.92
CA ALA A 13 37.60 -11.21 19.11
C ALA A 13 37.95 -10.50 20.43
N LYS A 14 39.03 -9.69 20.45
CA LYS A 14 39.40 -8.86 21.60
C LYS A 14 38.36 -7.76 21.82
N GLU A 15 38.01 -7.02 20.78
CA GLU A 15 37.03 -5.92 20.85
C GLU A 15 35.62 -6.44 21.19
N LEU A 16 35.20 -7.58 20.63
CA LEU A 16 33.91 -8.20 20.94
C LEU A 16 33.81 -8.62 22.41
N ARG A 17 34.90 -9.16 22.95
CA ARG A 17 34.98 -9.55 24.37
C ARG A 17 34.97 -8.31 25.28
N GLN A 18 35.57 -7.21 24.83
CA GLN A 18 35.58 -5.94 25.53
C GLN A 18 34.20 -5.28 25.54
N LEU A 19 33.53 -5.26 24.38
CA LEU A 19 32.13 -4.84 24.23
C LEU A 19 31.18 -5.66 25.11
N ARG A 20 31.33 -6.99 25.18
CA ARG A 20 30.47 -7.85 26.00
C ARG A 20 30.65 -7.62 27.51
N ARG A 21 31.80 -7.10 27.95
CA ARG A 21 32.05 -6.79 29.37
C ARG A 21 31.43 -5.47 29.79
N ASP A 22 31.32 -4.53 28.85
CA ASP A 22 30.55 -3.31 29.03
C ASP A 22 29.06 -3.57 28.74
N ARG A 23 28.36 -4.09 29.76
CA ARG A 23 26.95 -4.49 29.66
C ARG A 23 26.03 -3.34 29.28
N VAL A 24 26.37 -2.10 29.66
CA VAL A 24 25.54 -0.92 29.38
C VAL A 24 25.69 -0.54 27.91
N THR A 25 26.91 -0.44 27.40
CA THR A 25 27.17 -0.15 25.98
C THR A 25 26.61 -1.24 25.08
N PHE A 26 26.81 -2.52 25.44
CA PHE A 26 26.23 -3.65 24.69
C PHE A 26 24.69 -3.62 24.69
N ALA A 27 24.07 -3.31 25.83
CA ALA A 27 22.61 -3.18 25.94
C ALA A 27 22.08 -2.00 25.13
N MET A 28 22.81 -0.89 25.00
CA MET A 28 22.39 0.22 24.13
C MET A 28 22.50 -0.13 22.65
N ILE A 29 23.62 -0.74 22.23
CA ILE A 29 23.87 -1.13 20.85
C ILE A 29 22.79 -2.09 20.32
N ILE A 30 22.31 -3.02 21.15
CA ILE A 30 21.26 -3.98 20.75
C ILE A 30 19.86 -3.49 21.15
N GLY A 31 19.72 -2.94 22.35
CA GLY A 31 18.45 -2.55 22.94
C GLY A 31 17.81 -1.36 22.26
N ILE A 32 18.57 -0.31 21.91
CA ILE A 32 18.00 0.86 21.22
C ILE A 32 17.42 0.43 19.86
N PRO A 33 18.16 -0.29 18.97
CA PRO A 33 17.59 -0.79 17.72
C PRO A 33 16.43 -1.78 17.93
N ALA A 34 16.49 -2.65 18.94
CA ALA A 34 15.40 -3.59 19.23
C ALA A 34 14.12 -2.86 19.67
N ILE A 35 14.24 -1.85 20.53
CA ILE A 35 13.12 -1.00 20.95
C ILE A 35 12.59 -0.21 19.75
N GLN A 36 13.47 0.31 18.88
CA GLN A 36 13.05 0.97 17.64
C GLN A 36 12.26 0.02 16.73
N LEU A 37 12.71 -1.24 16.56
CA LEU A 37 11.98 -2.23 15.77
C LEU A 37 10.63 -2.57 16.39
N ILE A 38 10.54 -2.68 17.71
CA ILE A 38 9.27 -2.91 18.42
C ILE A 38 8.36 -1.69 18.23
N LEU A 39 8.85 -0.48 18.47
CA LEU A 39 8.09 0.75 18.30
C LEU A 39 7.61 0.93 16.85
N PHE A 40 8.46 0.68 15.86
CA PHE A 40 8.03 0.70 14.46
C PHE A 40 7.07 -0.45 14.15
N GLY A 41 7.26 -1.64 14.73
CA GLY A 41 6.33 -2.76 14.61
C GLY A 41 4.93 -2.44 15.18
N PHE A 42 4.86 -1.68 16.27
CA PHE A 42 3.59 -1.21 16.86
C PHE A 42 3.03 0.05 16.16
N ALA A 43 3.88 0.96 15.69
CA ALA A 43 3.47 2.19 15.01
C ALA A 43 2.97 1.91 13.59
N ILE A 44 3.46 0.86 12.95
CA ILE A 44 2.92 0.38 11.68
C ILE A 44 1.63 -0.40 11.97
N ASN A 45 0.50 0.32 12.04
CA ASN A 45 -0.82 -0.28 12.02
C ASN A 45 -1.07 -0.88 10.63
N PHE A 46 -0.77 -2.17 10.45
CA PHE A 46 -1.22 -2.95 9.30
C PHE A 46 -2.70 -3.34 9.45
N ASP A 47 -3.60 -2.38 9.71
CA ASP A 47 -5.04 -2.63 9.55
C ASP A 47 -5.41 -2.40 8.08
N VAL A 48 -4.85 -3.28 7.25
CA VAL A 48 -5.00 -3.30 5.78
C VAL A 48 -6.37 -3.86 5.37
N ARG A 49 -7.17 -4.27 6.34
CA ARG A 49 -8.47 -4.92 6.15
C ARG A 49 -9.56 -3.90 6.40
N HIS A 50 -10.65 -3.99 5.65
CA HIS A 50 -11.81 -3.11 5.78
C HIS A 50 -11.60 -1.65 5.37
N LEU A 51 -10.79 -1.38 4.34
CA LEU A 51 -10.70 -0.04 3.77
C LEU A 51 -12.05 0.36 3.16
N PRO A 52 -12.68 1.47 3.61
CA PRO A 52 -13.93 1.93 3.03
C PRO A 52 -13.70 2.31 1.57
N ALA A 53 -14.46 1.70 0.68
CA ALA A 53 -14.35 1.87 -0.75
C ALA A 53 -15.70 2.24 -1.38
N ALA A 54 -15.66 2.93 -2.52
CA ALA A 54 -16.83 3.14 -3.36
C ALA A 54 -16.56 2.68 -4.80
N VAL A 55 -17.62 2.35 -5.51
CA VAL A 55 -17.55 1.83 -6.88
C VAL A 55 -18.33 2.75 -7.82
N ALA A 56 -17.73 3.08 -8.96
CA ALA A 56 -18.40 3.65 -10.12
C ALA A 56 -18.33 2.64 -11.27
N ASP A 57 -19.41 1.90 -11.49
CA ASP A 57 -19.52 0.93 -12.56
C ASP A 57 -20.38 1.48 -13.71
N LEU A 58 -19.70 2.00 -14.74
CA LEU A 58 -20.36 2.53 -15.94
C LEU A 58 -20.64 1.42 -16.97
N ALA A 59 -20.00 0.25 -16.86
CA ALA A 59 -20.25 -0.88 -17.74
C ALA A 59 -21.58 -1.57 -17.41
N ASN A 60 -21.86 -1.70 -16.11
CA ASN A 60 -23.05 -2.33 -15.56
C ASN A 60 -23.32 -3.75 -16.12
N THR A 61 -22.27 -4.50 -16.44
CA THR A 61 -22.34 -5.86 -16.98
C THR A 61 -22.23 -6.91 -15.88
N SER A 62 -22.50 -8.19 -16.21
CA SER A 62 -22.27 -9.28 -15.25
C SER A 62 -20.79 -9.42 -14.89
N ALA A 63 -19.89 -9.23 -15.86
CA ALA A 63 -18.47 -9.34 -15.66
C ALA A 63 -17.88 -8.17 -14.86
N SER A 64 -18.41 -6.94 -15.01
CA SER A 64 -17.99 -5.82 -14.16
C SER A 64 -18.36 -6.05 -12.70
N ARG A 65 -19.57 -6.56 -12.43
CA ARG A 65 -20.02 -6.92 -11.08
C ARG A 65 -19.21 -8.04 -10.45
N GLU A 66 -18.85 -9.06 -11.24
CA GLU A 66 -17.97 -10.16 -10.79
C GLU A 66 -16.60 -9.64 -10.36
N LEU A 67 -15.97 -8.78 -11.16
CA LEU A 67 -14.70 -8.16 -10.81
C LEU A 67 -14.78 -7.37 -9.49
N VAL A 68 -15.84 -6.59 -9.30
CA VAL A 68 -16.07 -5.81 -8.08
C VAL A 68 -16.27 -6.74 -6.88
N GLN A 69 -17.00 -7.84 -7.07
CA GLN A 69 -17.22 -8.84 -6.05
C GLN A 69 -15.92 -9.54 -5.64
N ASP A 70 -15.08 -9.96 -6.60
CA ASP A 70 -13.78 -10.57 -6.34
C ASP A 70 -12.88 -9.64 -5.52
N LEU A 71 -12.88 -8.34 -5.85
CA LEU A 71 -12.14 -7.34 -5.09
C LEU A 71 -12.64 -7.20 -3.65
N SER A 72 -13.95 -7.27 -3.41
CA SER A 72 -14.53 -7.25 -2.06
C SER A 72 -14.22 -8.50 -1.24
N GLN A 73 -14.09 -9.67 -1.89
CA GLN A 73 -13.78 -10.94 -1.22
C GLN A 73 -12.36 -10.99 -0.64
N THR A 74 -11.45 -10.13 -1.10
CA THR A 74 -10.09 -10.02 -0.55
C THR A 74 -10.05 -9.55 0.90
N GLN A 75 -11.18 -9.07 1.46
CA GLN A 75 -11.30 -8.46 2.79
C GLN A 75 -10.45 -7.20 3.00
N VAL A 76 -9.76 -6.73 1.95
CA VAL A 76 -9.01 -5.48 1.94
C VAL A 76 -9.96 -4.30 1.80
N LEU A 77 -11.00 -4.44 0.98
CA LEU A 77 -11.96 -3.39 0.63
C LEU A 77 -13.34 -3.71 1.20
N VAL A 78 -14.00 -2.70 1.77
CA VAL A 78 -15.41 -2.77 2.15
C VAL A 78 -16.14 -1.72 1.32
N ILE A 79 -16.98 -2.19 0.39
CA ILE A 79 -17.77 -1.30 -0.47
C ILE A 79 -18.89 -0.70 0.38
N ILE A 80 -18.81 0.60 0.66
CA ILE A 80 -19.79 1.34 1.47
C ILE A 80 -20.71 2.23 0.62
N ASP A 81 -20.35 2.48 -0.63
CA ASP A 81 -21.11 3.37 -1.52
C ASP A 81 -20.95 2.96 -3.00
N GLN A 82 -21.94 3.32 -3.82
CA GLN A 82 -21.91 3.18 -5.28
C GLN A 82 -22.31 4.51 -5.92
N VAL A 83 -21.49 5.01 -6.82
CA VAL A 83 -21.67 6.31 -7.47
C VAL A 83 -21.70 6.17 -8.98
N ALA A 84 -22.34 7.14 -9.66
CA ALA A 84 -22.53 7.06 -11.10
C ALA A 84 -21.32 7.55 -11.92
N THR A 85 -20.39 8.29 -11.32
CA THR A 85 -19.32 8.98 -12.06
C THR A 85 -17.96 8.91 -11.35
N ALA A 86 -16.89 9.10 -12.12
CA ALA A 86 -15.53 9.16 -11.59
C ALA A 86 -15.34 10.38 -10.67
N GLU A 87 -15.96 11.51 -11.01
CA GLU A 87 -15.89 12.75 -10.23
C GLU A 87 -16.52 12.56 -8.84
N ALA A 88 -17.57 11.76 -8.72
CA ALA A 88 -18.17 11.44 -7.43
C ALA A 88 -17.24 10.58 -6.56
N LEU A 89 -16.47 9.65 -7.15
CA LEU A 89 -15.43 8.91 -6.42
C LEU A 89 -14.34 9.86 -5.90
N GLU A 90 -13.90 10.80 -6.74
CA GLU A 90 -12.90 11.81 -6.35
C GLU A 90 -13.40 12.69 -5.19
N GLN A 91 -14.68 13.11 -5.23
CA GLN A 91 -15.30 13.87 -4.14
C GLN A 91 -15.38 13.07 -2.82
N LEU A 92 -15.73 11.78 -2.89
CA LEU A 92 -15.77 10.91 -1.71
C LEU A 92 -14.37 10.68 -1.12
N LEU A 93 -13.35 10.55 -1.97
CA LEU A 93 -11.94 10.48 -1.56
C LEU A 93 -11.49 11.78 -0.91
N TYR A 94 -11.80 12.94 -1.51
CA TYR A 94 -11.49 14.25 -0.92
C TYR A 94 -12.15 14.46 0.44
N ALA A 95 -13.42 14.09 0.56
CA ALA A 95 -14.17 14.18 1.80
C ALA A 95 -13.69 13.20 2.88
N GLY A 96 -12.79 12.26 2.54
CA GLY A 96 -12.30 11.22 3.43
C GLY A 96 -13.35 10.17 3.80
N LYS A 97 -14.47 10.11 3.07
CA LYS A 97 -15.53 9.11 3.27
C LYS A 97 -15.09 7.73 2.81
N ILE A 98 -14.27 7.67 1.77
CA ILE A 98 -13.63 6.46 1.28
C ILE A 98 -12.11 6.64 1.24
N ARG A 99 -11.39 5.52 1.29
CA ARG A 99 -9.92 5.45 1.14
C ARG A 99 -9.52 4.93 -0.23
N VAL A 100 -10.42 4.23 -0.92
CA VAL A 100 -10.21 3.62 -2.24
C VAL A 100 -11.44 3.84 -3.12
N GLY A 101 -11.27 4.30 -4.34
CA GLY A 101 -12.32 4.34 -5.37
C GLY A 101 -12.06 3.29 -6.45
N ILE A 102 -13.09 2.57 -6.89
CA ILE A 102 -13.01 1.59 -7.98
C ILE A 102 -13.82 2.12 -9.14
N PHE A 103 -13.18 2.41 -10.28
CA PHE A 103 -13.85 2.87 -11.48
C PHE A 103 -13.79 1.81 -12.57
N VAL A 104 -14.96 1.39 -13.03
CA VAL A 104 -15.12 0.50 -14.17
C VAL A 104 -15.70 1.31 -15.33
N PRO A 105 -14.95 1.46 -16.44
CA PRO A 105 -15.37 2.27 -17.58
C PRO A 105 -16.47 1.57 -18.40
N ASP A 106 -17.26 2.33 -19.15
CA ASP A 106 -18.31 1.82 -20.04
C ASP A 106 -17.80 0.87 -21.13
N ASP A 107 -16.55 1.06 -21.58
CA ASP A 107 -15.88 0.23 -22.58
C ASP A 107 -15.21 -1.04 -22.00
N PHE A 108 -15.55 -1.43 -20.76
CA PHE A 108 -15.01 -2.60 -20.04
C PHE A 108 -14.98 -3.88 -20.90
N GLU A 109 -16.09 -4.24 -21.53
CA GLU A 109 -16.19 -5.45 -22.34
C GLU A 109 -15.24 -5.43 -23.55
N ARG A 110 -15.02 -4.24 -24.15
CA ARG A 110 -14.06 -4.09 -25.24
C ARG A 110 -12.63 -4.22 -24.75
N ARG A 111 -12.32 -3.68 -23.56
CA ARG A 111 -10.99 -3.81 -22.94
C ARG A 111 -10.68 -5.24 -22.52
N ARG A 112 -11.70 -6.04 -22.19
CA ARG A 112 -11.51 -7.47 -21.91
C ARG A 112 -10.94 -8.25 -23.11
N LEU A 113 -11.27 -7.80 -24.32
CA LEU A 113 -10.77 -8.37 -25.57
C LEU A 113 -9.46 -7.73 -26.04
N ASP A 114 -9.06 -6.59 -25.45
CA ASP A 114 -7.86 -5.84 -25.78
C ASP A 114 -6.91 -5.75 -24.56
N PRO A 115 -5.89 -6.64 -24.50
CA PRO A 115 -4.96 -6.69 -23.38
C PRO A 115 -4.05 -5.45 -23.22
N SER A 116 -4.12 -4.49 -24.15
CA SER A 116 -3.34 -3.26 -24.08
C SER A 116 -3.95 -2.20 -23.14
N ARG A 117 -5.21 -2.37 -22.72
CA ARG A 117 -5.96 -1.38 -21.93
C ARG A 117 -6.38 -1.95 -20.58
N PRO A 118 -6.21 -1.20 -19.47
CA PRO A 118 -6.61 -1.66 -18.14
C PRO A 118 -8.14 -1.79 -18.05
N LEU A 119 -8.60 -2.89 -17.44
CA LEU A 119 -10.02 -3.23 -17.30
C LEU A 119 -10.72 -2.30 -16.30
N ALA A 120 -10.06 -1.99 -15.18
CA ALA A 120 -10.57 -1.07 -14.18
C ALA A 120 -9.47 -0.12 -13.68
N GLN A 121 -9.88 0.96 -13.02
CA GLN A 121 -8.97 1.90 -12.37
C GLN A 121 -9.22 1.95 -10.87
N LEU A 122 -8.13 1.95 -10.10
CA LEU A 122 -8.17 2.09 -8.65
C LEU A 122 -7.68 3.50 -8.29
N PHE A 123 -8.53 4.27 -7.63
CA PHE A 123 -8.24 5.61 -7.13
C PHE A 123 -7.82 5.50 -5.67
N VAL A 124 -6.62 5.98 -5.35
CA VAL A 124 -6.04 5.84 -4.01
C VAL A 124 -5.35 7.15 -3.63
N ASP A 125 -5.45 7.55 -2.36
CA ASP A 125 -4.71 8.70 -1.83
C ASP A 125 -3.20 8.42 -1.89
N GLY A 126 -2.52 9.15 -2.77
CA GLY A 126 -1.09 8.97 -3.04
C GLY A 126 -0.19 9.45 -1.91
N THR A 127 -0.72 10.17 -0.91
CA THR A 127 0.05 10.60 0.27
C THR A 127 0.22 9.50 1.31
N ASP A 128 -0.55 8.42 1.22
CA ASP A 128 -0.44 7.26 2.12
C ASP A 128 0.40 6.14 1.46
N PRO A 129 1.66 5.93 1.89
CA PRO A 129 2.53 4.90 1.32
C PRO A 129 2.00 3.48 1.57
N VAL A 130 1.19 3.28 2.62
CA VAL A 130 0.55 1.99 2.91
C VAL A 130 -0.52 1.70 1.87
N LEU A 131 -1.39 2.68 1.57
CA LEU A 131 -2.43 2.53 0.55
C LEU A 131 -1.85 2.31 -0.86
N GLN A 132 -0.77 3.00 -1.22
CA GLN A 132 -0.08 2.73 -2.50
C GLN A 132 0.48 1.30 -2.56
N GLY A 133 1.04 0.80 -1.47
CA GLY A 133 1.50 -0.60 -1.39
C GLY A 133 0.37 -1.62 -1.60
N ILE A 134 -0.83 -1.33 -1.10
CA ILE A 134 -2.03 -2.16 -1.27
C ILE A 134 -2.53 -2.12 -2.71
N ALA A 135 -2.62 -0.92 -3.29
CA ALA A 135 -3.07 -0.73 -4.66
C ALA A 135 -2.23 -1.55 -5.65
N ASN A 136 -0.91 -1.52 -5.47
CA ASN A 136 0.05 -2.30 -6.26
C ASN A 136 -0.09 -3.81 -6.06
N ARG A 137 -0.50 -4.26 -4.87
CA ARG A 137 -0.78 -5.69 -4.61
C ARG A 137 -2.09 -6.11 -5.28
N LEU A 138 -3.15 -5.32 -5.15
CA LEU A 138 -4.46 -5.60 -5.77
C LEU A 138 -4.37 -5.63 -7.30
N SER A 139 -3.57 -4.77 -7.92
CA SER A 139 -3.34 -4.80 -9.37
C SER A 139 -2.61 -6.07 -9.86
N THR A 140 -1.90 -6.77 -8.98
CA THR A 140 -1.26 -8.06 -9.29
C THR A 140 -2.13 -9.27 -9.01
N ILE A 141 -3.01 -9.22 -8.00
CA ILE A 141 -3.91 -10.34 -7.64
C ILE A 141 -4.94 -10.60 -8.74
N SER A 142 -5.41 -9.56 -9.42
CA SER A 142 -6.32 -9.70 -10.57
C SER A 142 -5.72 -10.48 -11.76
N GLN A 143 -4.40 -10.71 -11.78
CA GLN A 143 -3.76 -11.56 -12.80
C GLN A 143 -3.76 -13.06 -12.42
N GLY A 144 -4.09 -13.40 -11.18
CA GLY A 144 -4.06 -14.78 -10.66
C GLY A 144 -5.29 -15.63 -11.01
N SER A 145 -6.42 -15.00 -11.35
CA SER A 145 -7.68 -15.69 -11.68
C SER A 145 -7.82 -16.00 -13.18
N THR A 146 -6.94 -15.45 -14.02
CA THR A 146 -6.98 -15.64 -15.48
C THR A 146 -5.67 -16.26 -15.93
N SER A 147 -5.69 -17.58 -16.11
CA SER A 147 -4.80 -18.39 -16.95
C SER A 147 -3.42 -17.80 -17.30
N VAL A 148 -2.38 -18.40 -16.74
CA VAL A 148 -0.97 -18.31 -17.14
C VAL A 148 -0.83 -18.41 -18.66
N THR A 149 -0.85 -17.29 -19.40
CA THR A 149 -0.21 -17.03 -20.72
C THR A 149 -0.70 -15.66 -21.25
N ALA A 150 -0.14 -14.55 -20.76
CA ALA A 150 0.04 -13.32 -21.53
C ALA A 150 0.75 -12.26 -20.69
N ARG A 151 1.94 -11.86 -21.12
CA ARG A 151 2.49 -10.53 -20.78
C ARG A 151 1.58 -9.50 -21.44
N SER A 152 0.66 -8.89 -20.69
CA SER A 152 -0.17 -7.79 -21.18
C SER A 152 -0.62 -6.92 -19.99
N ALA A 153 -1.00 -5.67 -20.27
CA ALA A 153 -1.09 -4.55 -19.32
C ALA A 153 -1.79 -4.90 -17.98
N PRO A 154 -1.46 -4.21 -16.87
CA PRO A 154 -2.09 -4.49 -15.58
C PRO A 154 -3.62 -4.41 -15.71
N ALA A 155 -4.31 -5.50 -15.34
CA ALA A 155 -5.77 -5.60 -15.39
C ALA A 155 -6.46 -4.45 -14.63
N ILE A 156 -5.77 -3.88 -13.63
CA ILE A 156 -6.22 -2.73 -12.85
C ILE A 156 -5.11 -1.68 -12.85
N ALA A 157 -5.39 -0.48 -13.38
CA ALA A 157 -4.46 0.64 -13.31
C ALA A 157 -4.65 1.44 -12.02
N VAL A 158 -3.57 1.70 -11.28
CA VAL A 158 -3.60 2.52 -10.08
C VAL A 158 -3.43 3.99 -10.47
N ARG A 159 -4.39 4.83 -10.11
CA ARG A 159 -4.32 6.29 -10.29
C ARG A 159 -4.16 6.94 -8.92
N ASN A 160 -3.00 7.55 -8.72
CA ASN A 160 -2.69 8.29 -7.50
C ASN A 160 -3.45 9.61 -7.47
N TYR A 161 -4.21 9.82 -6.41
CA TYR A 161 -4.93 11.05 -6.16
C TYR A 161 -4.23 11.87 -5.08
N PHE A 162 -3.99 13.16 -5.31
CA PHE A 162 -3.34 14.03 -4.32
C PHE A 162 -4.38 14.92 -3.66
N ASN A 163 -4.61 14.70 -2.35
CA ASN A 163 -5.49 15.55 -1.55
C ASN A 163 -4.68 16.59 -0.74
N PRO A 164 -4.66 17.88 -1.13
CA PRO A 164 -3.89 18.90 -0.41
C PRO A 164 -4.44 19.21 1.00
N GLU A 165 -5.73 18.96 1.28
CA GLU A 165 -6.33 19.20 2.60
C GLU A 165 -5.91 18.13 3.62
N ALA A 166 -5.71 16.88 3.18
CA ALA A 166 -5.17 15.82 4.03
C ALA A 166 -3.71 16.10 4.45
N ALA A 167 -2.90 16.63 3.52
CA ALA A 167 -1.52 17.04 3.79
C ALA A 167 -1.40 18.19 4.81
N ARG A 168 -2.40 19.09 4.86
CA ARG A 168 -2.44 20.18 5.85
C ARG A 168 -2.75 19.66 7.26
N ARG A 169 -3.56 18.61 7.38
CA ARG A 169 -4.01 18.07 8.68
C ARG A 169 -2.94 17.22 9.39
N SER A 170 -1.94 16.73 8.65
CA SER A 170 -0.81 15.94 9.17
C SER A 170 0.47 16.73 9.42
N THR A 171 0.50 18.03 9.09
CA THR A 171 1.64 18.90 9.40
C THR A 171 1.39 19.53 10.78
N PRO A 172 2.09 19.13 11.86
CA PRO A 172 1.99 19.83 13.12
C PRO A 172 2.64 21.19 12.91
N TYR A 173 1.84 22.26 12.83
CA TYR A 173 2.37 23.61 12.89
C TYR A 173 2.90 23.86 14.30
N PRO A 174 4.20 24.13 14.48
CA PRO A 174 4.71 24.58 15.76
C PRO A 174 4.29 26.04 15.92
N GLY A 175 3.23 26.29 16.70
CA GLY A 175 2.96 27.63 17.25
C GLY A 175 1.58 28.23 17.02
N SER A 176 0.48 27.53 17.31
CA SER A 176 -0.83 28.20 17.52
C SER A 176 -1.38 27.94 18.92
N SER A 177 -0.70 28.51 19.91
CA SER A 177 -1.29 28.88 21.19
C SER A 177 -1.08 30.39 21.34
N ALA A 178 -2.14 31.14 21.08
CA ALA A 178 -2.34 32.50 21.58
C ALA A 178 -3.80 32.57 22.04
#